data_AF-A0A4R1PQ05-F1
#
_entry.id   AF-A0A4R1PQ05-F1
#
_cell.length_a   1.000
_cell.length_b   1.000
_cell.length_c   1.000
_cell.angle_alpha   90.00
_cell.angle_beta   90.00
_cell.angle_gamma   90.00
#
_symmetry.space_group_name_H-M   'P 1'
#
loop_
_entity.id
_entity.type
_entity.pdbx_description
1 polymer ?
#
loop_
_entity_poly.entity_id
_entity_poly.type
_entity_poly.pdbx_seq_one_letter_code
_entity_poly.pdbx_strand_id
1 'polypeptide(L)'
;MTRATHVKANAARFPVPQSRDEVNEAIARIGLLQRERERIQADMNDELAKVRLRFEELATPLNEQITGLTQGVHTWCEAHRLELTRSGKTKFYDFAAGEIKWRLRPPRVSLQSAENVLETLKRLGLTRFIRVKEQLNKEAMLAEPEVVSGVAGVKIEQSEDFVIVPFGSNLEEVA
;
A
#
# COMPACT_ATOMS: atom_id res chain seq x y z
N MET A 1 -42.24 -3.64 -23.19
CA MET A 1 -41.46 -4.58 -24.03
C MET A 1 -40.06 -4.67 -23.46
N THR A 2 -39.79 -5.71 -22.68
CA THR A 2 -38.51 -5.97 -22.02
C THR A 2 -37.50 -6.40 -23.08
N ARG A 3 -36.44 -5.61 -23.26
CA ARG A 3 -35.40 -5.85 -24.26
C ARG A 3 -34.51 -6.99 -23.75
N ALA A 4 -34.62 -8.17 -24.35
CA ALA A 4 -33.76 -9.30 -24.04
C ALA A 4 -32.30 -8.93 -24.39
N THR A 5 -31.45 -8.85 -23.37
CA THR A 5 -30.02 -8.64 -23.52
C THR A 5 -29.39 -9.93 -24.04
N HIS A 6 -29.08 -9.98 -25.33
CA HIS A 6 -28.32 -11.08 -25.91
C HIS A 6 -26.87 -11.00 -25.42
N VAL A 7 -26.54 -11.79 -24.39
CA VAL A 7 -25.16 -12.03 -24.00
C VAL A 7 -24.56 -12.93 -25.08
N LYS A 8 -23.68 -12.38 -25.92
CA LYS A 8 -22.79 -13.20 -26.76
C LYS A 8 -21.80 -13.90 -25.82
N ALA A 9 -22.15 -15.09 -25.37
CA ALA A 9 -21.25 -15.94 -24.61
C ALA A 9 -20.08 -16.35 -25.52
N ASN A 10 -18.85 -16.04 -25.11
CA ASN A 10 -17.67 -16.67 -25.69
C ASN A 10 -17.80 -18.19 -25.49
N ALA A 11 -17.49 -18.99 -26.51
CA ALA A 11 -17.54 -20.43 -26.40
C ALA A 11 -16.71 -20.91 -25.19
N ALA A 12 -17.30 -21.76 -24.36
CA ALA A 12 -16.64 -22.24 -23.15
C ALA A 12 -15.37 -23.01 -23.53
N ARG A 13 -14.22 -22.59 -22.97
CA ARG A 13 -12.93 -23.28 -23.17
C ARG A 13 -12.87 -24.64 -22.45
N PHE A 14 -13.76 -24.85 -21.48
CA PHE A 14 -13.93 -26.09 -20.72
C PHE A 14 -15.32 -26.67 -20.97
N PRO A 15 -15.50 -28.01 -20.86
CA PRO A 15 -16.80 -28.64 -21.00
C PRO A 15 -17.84 -28.01 -20.06
N VAL A 16 -19.02 -27.71 -20.60
CA VAL A 16 -20.15 -27.24 -19.81
C VAL A 16 -20.82 -28.46 -19.17
N PRO A 17 -20.97 -28.52 -17.84
CA PRO A 17 -21.69 -29.60 -17.16
C PRO A 17 -23.11 -29.76 -17.69
N GLN A 18 -23.54 -30.99 -17.96
CA GLN A 18 -24.87 -31.31 -18.51
C GLN A 18 -25.83 -31.90 -17.46
N SER A 19 -25.35 -32.18 -16.25
CA SER A 19 -26.13 -32.79 -15.16
C SER A 19 -25.80 -32.18 -13.80
N ARG A 20 -26.67 -32.39 -12.80
CA ARG A 20 -26.42 -31.94 -11.41
C ARG A 20 -25.17 -32.58 -10.81
N ASP A 21 -24.90 -33.83 -11.16
CA ASP A 21 -23.74 -34.56 -10.68
C ASP A 21 -22.45 -33.97 -11.29
N GLU A 22 -22.43 -33.68 -12.59
CA GLU A 22 -21.29 -33.00 -13.23
C GLU A 22 -21.05 -31.59 -12.66
N VAL A 23 -22.12 -30.86 -12.29
CA VAL A 23 -21.97 -29.56 -11.61
C VAL A 23 -21.33 -29.76 -10.24
N ASN A 24 -21.76 -30.75 -9.45
CA ASN A 24 -21.15 -31.06 -8.16
C ASN A 24 -19.67 -31.44 -8.29
N GLU A 25 -19.33 -32.26 -9.28
CA GLU A 25 -17.94 -32.62 -9.59
C GLU A 25 -17.10 -31.40 -9.98
N ALA A 26 -17.67 -30.50 -10.80
CA ALA A 26 -17.00 -29.25 -11.19
C ALA A 26 -16.75 -28.36 -9.98
N ILE A 27 -17.72 -28.19 -9.08
CA ILE A 27 -17.56 -27.42 -7.83
C ILE A 27 -16.47 -28.04 -6.94
N ALA A 28 -16.46 -29.36 -6.78
CA ALA A 28 -15.42 -30.06 -6.02
C ALA A 28 -14.03 -29.84 -6.64
N ARG A 29 -13.93 -29.91 -7.98
CA ARG A 29 -12.68 -29.66 -8.71
C ARG A 29 -12.21 -28.22 -8.57
N ILE A 30 -13.12 -27.23 -8.61
CA ILE A 30 -12.80 -25.83 -8.35
C ILE A 30 -12.17 -25.68 -6.96
N GLY A 31 -12.75 -26.30 -5.93
CA GLY A 31 -12.20 -26.27 -4.58
C GLY A 31 -10.80 -26.86 -4.47
N LEU A 32 -10.54 -27.98 -5.15
CA LEU A 32 -9.20 -28.57 -5.21
C LEU A 32 -8.17 -27.64 -5.87
N LEU A 33 -8.54 -27.02 -6.99
CA LEU A 33 -7.66 -26.09 -7.72
C LEU A 33 -7.40 -24.80 -6.94
N GLN A 34 -8.41 -24.30 -6.20
CA GLN A 34 -8.25 -23.12 -5.33
C GLN A 34 -7.25 -23.40 -4.21
N ARG A 35 -7.36 -24.54 -3.51
CA ARG A 35 -6.39 -24.95 -2.48
C ARG A 35 -4.99 -25.18 -3.02
N GLU A 36 -4.86 -25.77 -4.22
CA GLU A 36 -3.56 -25.95 -4.84
C GLU A 36 -2.92 -24.61 -5.20
N ARG A 37 -3.71 -23.65 -5.71
CA ARG A 37 -3.23 -22.29 -5.98
C ARG A 37 -2.76 -21.59 -4.71
N GLU A 38 -3.49 -21.76 -3.60
CA GLU A 38 -3.10 -21.21 -2.29
C GLU A 38 -1.79 -21.83 -1.78
N ARG A 39 -1.60 -23.15 -1.96
CA ARG A 39 -0.34 -23.82 -1.60
C ARG A 39 0.83 -23.27 -2.41
N ILE A 40 0.69 -23.13 -3.73
CA ILE A 40 1.72 -22.53 -4.59
C ILE A 40 2.04 -21.10 -4.14
N GLN A 41 1.02 -20.33 -3.78
CA GLN A 41 1.20 -18.96 -3.28
C GLN A 41 1.96 -18.93 -1.94
N ALA A 42 1.69 -19.87 -1.04
CA ALA A 42 2.42 -20.01 0.21
C ALA A 42 3.89 -20.39 -0.04
N ASP A 43 4.15 -21.40 -0.87
CA ASP A 43 5.51 -21.82 -1.24
C ASP A 43 6.31 -20.67 -1.87
N MET A 44 5.68 -19.90 -2.76
CA MET A 44 6.30 -18.71 -3.36
C MET A 44 6.68 -17.66 -2.31
N ASN A 45 5.80 -17.42 -1.34
CA ASN A 45 6.05 -16.45 -0.27
C ASN A 45 7.22 -16.90 0.63
N ASP A 46 7.30 -18.19 0.94
CA ASP A 46 8.40 -18.77 1.72
C ASP A 46 9.74 -18.63 0.98
N GLU A 47 9.77 -18.91 -0.32
CA GLU A 47 10.97 -18.69 -1.14
C GLU A 47 11.36 -17.22 -1.21
N LEU A 48 10.40 -16.30 -1.37
CA LEU A 48 10.67 -14.86 -1.35
C LEU A 48 11.25 -14.41 -0.01
N ALA A 49 10.75 -14.95 1.11
CA ALA A 49 11.27 -14.67 2.44
C ALA A 49 12.73 -15.13 2.59
N LYS A 50 13.08 -16.33 2.10
CA LYS A 50 14.46 -16.84 2.12
C LYS A 50 15.40 -15.97 1.28
N VAL A 51 14.97 -15.58 0.08
CA VAL A 51 15.74 -14.70 -0.81
C VAL A 51 15.99 -13.35 -0.13
N ARG A 52 14.93 -12.77 0.45
CA ARG A 52 15.03 -11.50 1.17
C ARG A 52 16.00 -11.59 2.34
N LEU A 53 15.86 -12.59 3.19
CA LEU A 53 16.73 -12.79 4.35
C LEU A 53 18.20 -12.91 3.93
N ARG A 54 18.50 -13.73 2.92
CA ARG A 54 19.87 -13.91 2.41
C ARG A 54 20.51 -12.58 2.01
N PHE A 55 19.78 -11.73 1.28
CA PHE A 55 20.34 -10.45 0.83
C PHE A 55 20.40 -9.42 1.97
N GLU A 56 19.47 -9.46 2.93
CA GLU A 56 19.55 -8.66 4.15
C GLU A 56 20.78 -9.02 4.99
N GLU A 57 21.07 -10.31 5.18
CA GLU A 57 22.27 -10.79 5.88
C GLU A 57 23.57 -10.36 5.18
N LEU A 58 23.64 -10.46 3.86
CA LEU A 58 24.80 -9.99 3.08
C LEU A 58 24.98 -8.47 3.15
N ALA A 59 23.88 -7.71 3.15
CA ALA A 59 23.93 -6.26 3.20
C ALA A 59 24.25 -5.71 4.61
N THR A 60 23.87 -6.43 5.66
CA THR A 60 24.01 -5.98 7.07
C THR A 60 25.44 -5.54 7.42
N PRO A 61 26.50 -6.36 7.25
CA PRO A 61 27.86 -5.94 7.62
C PRO A 61 28.39 -4.79 6.74
N LEU A 62 27.93 -4.67 5.49
CA LEU A 62 28.27 -3.54 4.63
C LEU A 62 27.62 -2.25 5.12
N ASN A 63 26.34 -2.31 5.53
CA ASN A 63 25.62 -1.18 6.10
C ASN A 63 26.26 -0.72 7.41
N GLU A 64 26.71 -1.64 8.26
CA GLU A 64 27.44 -1.33 9.49
C GLU A 64 28.76 -0.62 9.19
N GLN A 65 29.55 -1.13 8.24
CA GLN A 65 30.80 -0.49 7.82
C GLN A 65 30.57 0.89 7.23
N ILE A 66 29.59 1.05 6.33
CA ILE A 66 29.22 2.35 5.75
C ILE A 66 28.81 3.32 6.85
N THR A 67 28.01 2.88 7.82
CA THR A 67 27.57 3.72 8.95
C THR A 67 28.74 4.15 9.82
N GLY A 68 29.63 3.21 10.17
CA GLY A 68 30.82 3.49 10.97
C GLY A 68 31.78 4.47 10.28
N LEU A 69 32.08 4.23 9.00
CA LEU A 69 32.92 5.12 8.19
C LEU A 69 32.29 6.51 8.03
N THR A 70 30.98 6.57 7.75
CA THR A 70 30.24 7.84 7.64
C THR A 70 30.33 8.64 8.93
N GLN A 71 30.15 7.98 10.09
CA GLN A 71 30.27 8.64 11.38
C GLN A 71 31.70 9.13 11.64
N GLY A 72 32.72 8.32 11.31
CA GLY A 72 34.12 8.72 11.46
C GLY A 72 34.47 9.95 10.60
N VAL A 73 34.12 9.93 9.32
CA VAL A 73 34.31 11.05 8.39
C VAL A 73 33.57 12.29 8.89
N HIS A 74 32.31 12.15 9.31
CA HIS A 74 31.50 13.26 9.83
C HIS A 74 32.15 13.89 11.07
N THR A 75 32.53 13.09 12.07
CA THR A 75 33.18 13.58 13.29
C THR A 75 34.46 14.37 12.99
N TRP A 76 35.31 13.85 12.11
CA TRP A 76 36.54 14.56 11.71
C TRP A 76 36.23 15.86 10.96
N CYS A 77 35.30 15.83 10.00
CA CYS A 77 34.95 17.00 9.20
C CYS A 77 34.30 18.11 10.03
N GLU A 78 33.49 17.79 11.05
CA GLU A 78 32.95 18.79 11.98
C GLU A 78 34.07 19.41 12.84
N ALA A 79 35.04 18.62 13.32
CA ALA A 79 36.18 19.13 14.09
C ALA A 79 37.09 20.07 13.24
N HIS A 80 37.22 19.81 11.95
CA HIS A 80 38.06 20.59 11.02
C HIS A 80 37.24 21.54 10.14
N ARG A 81 35.98 21.80 10.51
CA ARG A 81 35.03 22.50 9.64
C ARG A 81 35.52 23.87 9.21
N LEU A 82 36.11 24.66 10.12
CA LEU A 82 36.60 26.00 9.80
C LEU A 82 37.76 25.96 8.79
N GLU A 83 38.64 24.97 8.88
CA GLU A 83 39.73 24.78 7.93
C GLU A 83 39.18 24.44 6.54
N LEU A 84 38.32 23.41 6.47
CA LEU A 84 37.73 22.91 5.23
C LEU A 84 36.86 23.96 4.52
N THR A 85 36.21 24.83 5.29
CA THR A 85 35.25 25.82 4.74
C THR A 85 35.83 27.22 4.54
N ARG A 86 37.15 27.39 4.65
CA ARG A 86 37.82 28.72 4.61
C ARG A 86 37.18 29.69 5.62
N SER A 87 37.06 29.24 6.86
CA SER A 87 36.38 29.92 7.97
C SER A 87 34.90 30.21 7.68
N GLY A 88 34.20 29.26 7.06
CA GLY A 88 32.76 29.34 6.79
C GLY A 88 32.37 30.05 5.48
N LYS A 89 33.33 30.42 4.62
CA LYS A 89 33.05 31.03 3.31
C LYS A 89 32.44 30.05 2.31
N THR A 90 32.70 28.76 2.44
CA THR A 90 32.07 27.69 1.64
C THR A 90 31.29 26.72 2.53
N LYS A 91 30.44 25.90 1.92
CA LYS A 91 29.68 24.85 2.62
C LYS A 91 29.93 23.47 2.02
N PHE A 92 31.07 23.29 1.38
CA PHE A 92 31.52 22.04 0.79
C PHE A 92 33.05 22.01 0.79
N TYR A 93 33.60 20.81 0.63
CA TYR A 93 35.01 20.58 0.46
C TYR A 93 35.23 19.36 -0.45
N ASP A 94 36.15 19.51 -1.40
CA ASP A 94 36.52 18.47 -2.36
C ASP A 94 37.76 17.73 -1.87
N PHE A 95 37.61 16.45 -1.55
CA PHE A 95 38.72 15.53 -1.37
C PHE A 95 39.07 14.85 -2.70
N ALA A 96 40.27 14.29 -2.80
CA ALA A 96 40.67 13.50 -3.97
C ALA A 96 39.72 12.32 -4.27
N ALA A 97 39.06 11.77 -3.24
CA ALA A 97 38.15 10.62 -3.35
C ALA A 97 36.66 11.00 -3.38
N GLY A 98 36.30 12.29 -3.31
CA GLY A 98 34.90 12.73 -3.32
C GLY A 98 34.65 14.06 -2.62
N GLU A 99 33.38 14.49 -2.64
CA GLU A 99 32.93 15.77 -2.07
C GLU A 99 32.18 15.54 -0.75
N ILE A 100 32.40 16.42 0.24
CA ILE A 100 31.49 16.61 1.37
C ILE A 100 30.78 17.96 1.28
N LYS A 101 29.56 18.03 1.83
CA LYS A 101 28.81 19.30 1.89
C LYS A 101 27.92 19.42 3.11
N TRP A 102 27.93 20.61 3.69
CA TRP A 102 27.06 21.04 4.76
C TRP A 102 25.79 21.67 4.18
N ARG A 103 24.74 20.86 4.10
CA ARG A 103 23.42 21.33 3.64
C ARG A 103 22.49 21.62 4.81
N LEU A 104 21.75 22.71 4.72
CA LEU A 104 20.55 22.88 5.53
C LEU A 104 19.46 22.00 4.93
N ARG A 105 18.87 21.13 5.75
CA ARG A 105 17.63 20.48 5.35
C ARG A 105 16.55 21.55 5.22
N PRO A 106 15.63 21.45 4.24
CA PRO A 106 14.45 22.31 4.23
C PRO A 106 13.75 22.26 5.59
N PRO A 107 13.20 23.40 6.08
CA PRO A 107 12.44 23.42 7.31
C PRO A 107 11.35 22.34 7.30
N ARG A 108 11.24 21.59 8.41
CA ARG A 108 10.18 20.59 8.61
C ARG A 108 9.24 21.10 9.70
N VAL A 109 7.94 20.99 9.46
CA VAL A 109 6.92 21.17 10.50
C VAL A 109 6.84 19.87 11.31
N SER A 110 7.00 19.96 12.62
CA SER A 110 6.76 18.88 13.57
C SER A 110 5.59 19.29 14.46
N LEU A 111 4.64 18.38 14.67
CA LEU A 111 3.45 18.63 15.47
C LEU A 111 3.50 17.75 16.71
N GLN A 112 3.09 18.32 17.85
CA GLN A 112 2.78 17.61 19.07
C GLN A 112 1.25 17.66 19.20
N SER A 113 0.59 16.50 19.22
CA SER A 113 -0.88 16.37 19.22
C SER A 113 -1.56 17.15 18.08
N ALA A 114 -1.66 16.52 16.90
CA ALA A 114 -2.19 17.14 15.70
C ALA A 114 -3.61 17.71 15.88
N GLU A 115 -4.42 17.08 16.72
CA GLU A 115 -5.80 17.44 17.02
C GLU A 115 -5.88 18.79 17.75
N ASN A 116 -5.07 18.98 18.79
CA ASN A 116 -4.99 20.24 19.53
C ASN A 116 -4.52 21.39 18.65
N VAL A 117 -3.54 21.11 17.78
CA VAL A 117 -3.06 22.09 16.80
C VAL A 117 -4.18 22.43 15.83
N LEU A 118 -4.91 21.44 15.31
CA LEU A 118 -6.02 21.65 14.40
C LEU A 118 -7.14 22.50 15.04
N GLU A 119 -7.53 22.21 16.28
CA GLU A 119 -8.52 22.99 17.02
C GLU A 119 -8.08 24.43 17.26
N THR A 120 -6.80 24.62 17.61
CA THR A 120 -6.23 25.95 17.81
C THR A 120 -6.20 26.73 16.50
N LEU A 121 -5.80 26.09 15.39
CA LEU A 121 -5.84 26.69 14.06
C LEU A 121 -7.27 27.09 13.66
N LYS A 122 -8.27 26.25 13.96
CA LYS A 122 -9.69 26.57 13.74
C LYS A 122 -10.12 27.78 14.58
N ARG A 123 -9.82 27.77 15.89
CA ARG A 123 -10.16 28.85 16.84
C ARG A 123 -9.55 30.19 16.45
N LEU A 124 -8.31 30.16 15.97
CA LEU A 124 -7.58 31.34 15.51
C LEU A 124 -7.94 31.77 14.07
N GLY A 125 -8.84 31.04 13.39
CA GLY A 125 -9.24 31.35 12.01
C GLY A 125 -8.11 31.16 10.99
N LEU A 126 -7.09 30.35 11.29
CA LEU A 126 -5.93 30.14 10.42
C LEU A 126 -6.18 29.05 9.37
N THR A 127 -7.29 29.17 8.64
CA THR A 127 -7.83 28.13 7.73
C THR A 127 -6.91 27.77 6.57
N ARG A 128 -6.02 28.66 6.13
CA ARG A 128 -5.00 28.38 5.09
C ARG A 128 -4.02 27.24 5.46
N PHE A 129 -3.92 26.88 6.74
CA PHE A 129 -3.12 25.77 7.22
C PHE A 129 -3.93 24.49 7.44
N ILE A 130 -5.23 24.52 7.16
CA ILE A 130 -6.15 23.41 7.30
C ILE A 130 -6.53 22.94 5.89
N ARG A 131 -6.16 21.71 5.55
CA ARG A 131 -6.59 21.08 4.31
C ARG A 131 -7.90 20.33 4.56
N VAL A 132 -8.96 20.73 3.86
CA VAL A 132 -10.24 20.02 3.86
C VAL A 132 -10.27 19.06 2.67
N LYS A 133 -10.61 17.80 2.91
CA LYS A 133 -10.88 16.81 1.88
C LYS A 133 -12.35 16.41 1.98
N GLU A 134 -13.15 16.90 1.05
CA GLU A 134 -14.55 16.47 0.93
C GLU A 134 -14.59 15.12 0.21
N GLN A 135 -15.34 14.18 0.78
CA GLN A 135 -15.56 12.87 0.19
C GLN A 135 -17.07 12.59 0.21
N LEU A 136 -17.56 11.95 -0.85
CA LEU A 136 -18.96 11.51 -0.90
C LEU A 136 -19.18 10.45 0.16
N ASN A 137 -20.19 10.66 1.01
CA ASN A 137 -20.64 9.66 1.95
C ASN A 137 -21.60 8.68 1.25
N LYS A 138 -21.03 7.68 0.57
CA LYS A 138 -21.82 6.69 -0.18
C LYS A 138 -22.74 5.86 0.72
N GLU A 139 -22.36 5.61 1.97
CA GLU A 139 -23.20 4.88 2.93
C GLU A 139 -24.47 5.67 3.25
N ALA A 140 -24.36 6.97 3.53
CA ALA A 140 -25.54 7.83 3.73
C ALA A 140 -26.40 7.92 2.46
N MET A 141 -25.78 7.99 1.28
CA MET A 141 -26.51 7.96 0.00
C MET A 141 -27.28 6.66 -0.21
N LEU A 142 -26.75 5.52 0.27
CA LEU A 142 -27.44 4.22 0.23
C LEU A 142 -28.50 4.07 1.32
N ALA A 143 -28.34 4.76 2.45
CA ALA A 143 -29.35 4.80 3.52
C ALA A 143 -30.59 5.61 3.09
N GLU A 144 -30.40 6.64 2.26
CA GLU A 144 -31.48 7.49 1.74
C GLU A 144 -31.47 7.58 0.20
N PRO A 145 -31.68 6.47 -0.54
CA PRO A 145 -31.54 6.42 -2.01
C PRO A 145 -32.47 7.39 -2.74
N GLU A 146 -33.68 7.58 -2.22
CA GLU A 146 -34.70 8.45 -2.82
C GLU A 146 -34.24 9.92 -2.86
N VAL A 147 -33.56 10.37 -1.82
CA VAL A 147 -33.07 11.76 -1.69
C VAL A 147 -31.98 12.06 -2.73
N VAL A 148 -31.17 11.07 -3.06
CA VAL A 148 -30.02 11.23 -3.97
C VAL A 148 -30.31 10.81 -5.41
N SER A 149 -31.44 10.14 -5.64
CA SER A 149 -31.88 9.65 -6.96
C SER A 149 -32.03 10.76 -8.01
N GLY A 150 -32.37 11.97 -7.58
CA GLY A 150 -32.51 13.15 -8.45
C GLY A 150 -31.20 13.92 -8.71
N VAL A 151 -30.09 13.52 -8.09
CA VAL A 151 -28.81 14.24 -8.21
C VAL A 151 -28.12 13.84 -9.51
N ALA A 152 -27.82 14.82 -10.35
CA ALA A 152 -27.12 14.61 -11.61
C ALA A 152 -25.77 13.89 -11.40
N GLY A 153 -25.61 12.74 -12.06
CA GLY A 153 -24.40 11.92 -11.96
C GLY A 153 -24.42 10.84 -10.87
N VAL A 154 -25.49 10.76 -10.07
CA VAL A 154 -25.69 9.65 -9.12
C VAL A 154 -26.48 8.53 -9.79
N LYS A 155 -25.91 7.32 -9.78
CA LYS A 155 -26.59 6.10 -10.21
C LYS A 155 -26.41 5.04 -9.13
N ILE A 156 -27.52 4.55 -8.60
CA ILE A 156 -27.54 3.42 -7.64
C ILE A 156 -27.91 2.19 -8.45
N GLU A 157 -27.00 1.22 -8.51
CA GLU A 157 -27.21 -0.04 -9.22
C GLU A 157 -27.16 -1.20 -8.22
N GLN A 158 -27.99 -2.20 -8.46
CA GLN A 158 -27.94 -3.48 -7.77
C GLN A 158 -27.88 -4.57 -8.83
N SER A 159 -26.89 -5.45 -8.72
CA SER A 159 -26.74 -6.63 -9.58
C SER A 159 -26.60 -7.88 -8.73
N GLU A 160 -27.05 -9.00 -9.26
CA GLU A 160 -26.83 -10.32 -8.69
C GLU A 160 -25.48 -10.86 -9.17
N ASP A 161 -24.66 -11.34 -8.24
CA ASP A 161 -23.39 -12.00 -8.53
C ASP A 161 -23.54 -13.52 -8.43
N PHE A 162 -23.04 -14.23 -9.43
CA PHE A 162 -22.93 -15.69 -9.38
C PHE A 162 -21.63 -16.10 -8.68
N VAL A 163 -21.75 -16.75 -7.53
CA VAL A 163 -20.61 -17.16 -6.70
C VAL A 163 -20.63 -18.68 -6.49
N ILE A 164 -19.49 -19.33 -6.74
CA ILE A 164 -19.26 -20.73 -6.39
C ILE A 164 -18.43 -20.76 -5.11
N VAL A 165 -18.97 -21.39 -4.06
CA VAL A 165 -18.27 -21.62 -2.80
C VAL A 165 -18.07 -23.13 -2.64
N PRO A 166 -16.91 -23.68 -3.01
CA PRO A 166 -16.62 -25.10 -2.78
C PRO A 166 -16.56 -25.40 -1.28
N PHE A 167 -16.82 -26.65 -0.92
CA PHE A 167 -16.70 -27.08 0.48
C PHE A 167 -15.27 -26.90 1.01
N GLY A 168 -15.18 -26.32 2.20
CA GLY A 168 -13.95 -26.19 2.99
C GLY A 168 -14.26 -26.45 4.47
N SER A 169 -13.35 -27.14 5.15
CA SER A 169 -13.39 -27.30 6.60
C SER A 169 -12.32 -26.41 7.21
N ASN A 170 -12.71 -25.52 8.11
CA ASN A 170 -11.77 -24.72 8.88
C ASN A 170 -11.33 -25.53 10.11
N LEU A 171 -10.02 -25.61 10.35
CA LEU A 171 -9.51 -26.03 11.65
C LEU A 171 -9.68 -24.86 12.63
N GLU A 172 -10.01 -25.14 13.89
CA GLU A 172 -10.04 -24.10 14.93
C GLU A 172 -8.66 -23.44 15.05
N GLU A 173 -8.63 -22.12 14.96
CA GLU A 173 -7.41 -21.36 15.22
C GLU A 173 -7.03 -21.53 16.70
N VAL A 174 -5.82 -22.02 16.95
CA VAL A 174 -5.26 -22.05 18.30
C VAL A 174 -4.71 -20.66 18.59
N ALA A 175 -5.28 -20.01 19.61
CA ALA A 175 -4.89 -18.68 20.10
C ALA A 175 -3.49 -18.66 20.73
#